data_AF-A0A1N6V2F1-F1
#
_entry.id   AF-A0A1N6V2F1-F1
#
_cell.length_a   1.000
_cell.length_b   1.000
_cell.length_c   1.000
_cell.angle_alpha   90.00
_cell.angle_beta   90.00
_cell.angle_gamma   90.00
#
_symmetry.space_group_name_H-M   'P 1'
#
loop_
_entity.id
_entity.type
_entity.pdbx_description
1 polymer ?
#
loop_
_entity_poly.entity_id
_entity_poly.type
_entity_poly.pdbx_seq_one_letter_code
_entity_poly.pdbx_strand_id
1 'polypeptide(L)' 'MVNSLKRTTLTLSLVLAASLALSACGRKGDLDPPSTPASQQNQRGAEAPTTPDSPFLLDPLL' A
#
# COMPACT_ATOMS: atom_id res chain seq x y z
N MET A 1 38.20 19.53 10.02
CA MET A 1 37.14 18.61 10.52
C MET A 1 35.71 19.13 10.33
N VAL A 2 35.42 20.41 10.62
CA VAL A 2 34.04 20.96 10.54
C VAL A 2 33.36 20.89 9.17
N ASN A 3 34.11 21.04 8.06
CA ASN A 3 33.53 20.96 6.70
C ASN A 3 33.15 19.53 6.28
N SER A 4 33.88 18.53 6.79
CA SER A 4 33.56 17.12 6.52
C SER A 4 32.30 16.71 7.27
N LEU A 5 32.17 17.13 8.54
CA LEU A 5 30.97 16.89 9.34
C LEU A 5 29.73 17.57 8.74
N LYS A 6 29.84 18.83 8.28
CA LYS A 6 28.74 19.53 7.60
C LYS A 6 28.30 18.83 6.31
N ARG A 7 29.26 18.33 5.52
CA ARG A 7 28.97 17.57 4.30
C ARG A 7 28.25 16.26 4.60
N THR A 8 28.70 15.50 5.59
CA THR A 8 28.05 14.23 5.96
C THR A 8 26.65 14.44 6.50
N THR A 9 26.41 15.50 7.29
CA THR A 9 25.07 15.83 7.78
C THR A 9 24.13 16.21 6.64
N LEU A 10 24.59 17.01 5.67
CA LEU A 10 23.81 17.38 4.49
C LEU A 10 23.44 16.15 3.65
N THR A 11 24.40 15.29 3.34
CA THR A 11 24.11 14.07 2.56
C THR A 11 23.14 13.15 3.29
N LEU A 12 23.29 12.99 4.61
CA LEU A 12 22.39 12.15 5.39
C LEU A 12 20.97 12.71 5.42
N SER A 13 20.82 14.03 5.60
CA SER A 13 19.51 14.68 5.55
C SER A 13 18.81 14.52 4.20
N LEU A 14 19.56 14.60 3.10
CA LEU A 14 19.03 14.46 1.76
C LEU A 14 18.57 13.02 1.48
N VAL A 15 19.37 12.03 1.86
CA VAL A 15 19.03 10.61 1.73
C VAL A 15 17.80 10.27 2.56
N LEU A 16 17.70 10.78 3.80
CA LEU A 16 16.57 10.51 4.67
C LEU A 16 15.27 11.11 4.09
N ALA A 17 15.33 12.35 3.61
CA ALA A 17 14.18 13.01 2.98
C ALA A 17 13.71 12.27 1.72
N ALA A 18 14.65 11.86 0.86
CA ALA A 18 14.34 11.09 -0.34
C ALA A 18 13.71 9.73 0.00
N SER A 19 14.25 9.03 0.99
CA SER A 19 13.76 7.71 1.43
C SER A 19 12.31 7.81 1.94
N LEU A 20 12.00 8.82 2.74
CA LEU A 20 10.66 9.07 3.25
C LEU A 20 9.68 9.39 2.11
N ALA A 21 10.07 10.27 1.18
CA ALA A 21 9.22 10.62 0.03
C ALA A 21 8.93 9.41 -0.87
N LEU A 22 9.94 8.58 -1.14
CA LEU A 22 9.82 7.36 -1.95
C LEU A 22 8.97 6.29 -1.24
N SER A 23 9.06 6.16 0.08
CA SER A 23 8.27 5.19 0.85
C SER A 23 6.76 5.44 0.80
N ALA A 24 6.34 6.68 0.52
CA ALA A 24 4.93 7.06 0.40
C ALA A 24 4.38 6.92 -1.04
N CYS A 25 5.24 6.88 -2.05
CA CYS A 25 4.83 6.62 -3.43
C CYS A 25 4.56 5.12 -3.62
N GLY A 26 3.33 4.76 -3.97
CA GLY A 26 2.99 3.39 -4.35
C GLY A 26 2.52 2.47 -3.24
N ARG A 27 2.07 2.99 -2.08
CA ARG A 27 1.33 2.16 -1.12
C ARG A 27 0.03 1.71 -1.76
N LYS A 28 0.03 0.50 -2.30
CA LYS A 28 -1.13 -0.13 -2.93
C LYS A 28 -2.20 -0.33 -1.86
N GLY A 29 -3.37 0.27 -2.08
CA GLY A 29 -4.57 0.00 -1.28
C GLY A 29 -5.02 -1.45 -1.48
N ASP A 30 -5.91 -1.92 -0.60
CA ASP A 30 -6.52 -3.23 -0.78
C ASP A 30 -7.22 -3.29 -2.14
N LEU A 31 -7.21 -4.47 -2.76
CA LEU A 31 -7.85 -4.66 -4.05
C LEU A 31 -9.35 -4.90 -3.81
N ASP A 32 -10.18 -4.11 -4.46
CA ASP A 32 -11.62 -4.38 -4.45
C ASP A 32 -11.89 -5.76 -5.05
N PRO A 33 -12.79 -6.57 -4.44
CA PRO A 33 -13.21 -7.81 -5.05
C PRO A 33 -13.87 -7.56 -6.42
N PRO A 34 -13.83 -8.54 -7.34
CA PRO A 34 -14.35 -8.37 -8.71
C PRO A 34 -15.86 -8.04 -8.75
N SER A 35 -16.59 -8.39 -7.69
CA SER A 35 -18.03 -8.11 -7.53
C SER A 35 -18.34 -6.70 -7.04
N THR A 36 -17.33 -5.87 -6.70
CA THR A 36 -17.54 -4.51 -6.19
C THR A 36 -18.16 -3.62 -7.28
N PRO A 37 -19.30 -2.95 -7.02
CA PRO A 37 -19.91 -2.03 -7.96
C PRO A 37 -18.95 -0.90 -8.34
N ALA A 38 -18.99 -0.45 -9.60
CA ALA A 38 -18.11 0.61 -10.10
C ALA A 38 -18.13 1.91 -9.27
N SER A 39 -19.28 2.24 -8.67
CA SER A 39 -19.43 3.42 -7.79
C SER A 39 -18.73 3.29 -6.43
N GLN A 40 -18.38 2.07 -6.03
CA GLN A 40 -17.76 1.74 -4.74
C GLN A 40 -16.31 1.26 -4.88
N GLN A 41 -15.78 1.22 -6.10
CA GLN A 41 -14.38 0.87 -6.36
C GLN A 41 -13.43 2.00 -5.91
N ASN A 42 -12.23 1.61 -5.48
CA ASN A 42 -11.11 2.44 -5.04
C ASN A 42 -11.39 3.30 -3.80
N GLN A 43 -12.36 2.91 -2.97
CA GLN A 43 -12.61 3.61 -1.71
C GLN A 43 -11.58 3.20 -0.66
N ARG A 44 -10.87 4.18 -0.10
CA ARG A 44 -9.89 3.95 0.97
C ARG A 44 -10.59 3.71 2.31
N GLY A 45 -10.13 2.68 3.03
CA GLY A 45 -10.60 2.41 4.39
C GLY A 45 -11.95 1.70 4.45
N ALA A 46 -12.40 1.11 3.34
CA ALA A 46 -13.51 0.16 3.37
C ALA A 46 -13.10 -1.07 4.19
N GLU A 47 -14.01 -1.52 5.06
CA GLU A 47 -13.79 -2.73 5.86
C GLU A 47 -13.82 -3.95 4.93
N ALA A 48 -12.84 -4.84 5.06
CA ALA A 48 -12.80 -6.06 4.27
C ALA A 48 -14.03 -6.92 4.61
N PRO A 49 -14.77 -7.44 3.61
CA PRO A 49 -15.89 -8.33 3.87
C PRO A 49 -15.44 -9.56 4.65
N THR A 50 -16.23 -9.99 5.64
CA THR A 50 -15.98 -11.23 6.36
C THR A 50 -16.11 -12.42 5.40
N THR A 51 -15.08 -13.28 5.37
CA THR A 51 -15.13 -14.51 4.57
C THR A 51 -16.12 -15.48 5.22
N PRO A 52 -17.12 -16.00 4.49
CA PRO A 52 -18.01 -17.01 5.02
C PRO A 52 -17.25 -18.29 5.38
N ASP A 53 -17.53 -18.89 6.53
CA ASP A 53 -16.90 -20.15 6.99
C ASP A 53 -17.32 -21.39 6.16
N SER A 54 -18.26 -21.23 5.22
CA SER A 54 -18.72 -22.32 4.36
C SER A 54 -17.79 -22.53 3.17
N PRO A 55 -17.37 -23.78 2.87
CA PRO A 55 -16.56 -24.05 1.69
C PRO A 55 -17.35 -23.71 0.42
N PHE A 56 -16.67 -23.05 -0.52
CA PHE A 56 -17.20 -22.87 -1.87
C PHE A 56 -17.23 -24.22 -2.56
N LEU A 57 -18.44 -24.77 -2.74
CA LEU A 57 -18.65 -25.97 -3.53
C LEU A 57 -18.78 -25.52 -4.98
N LEU A 58 -17.71 -25.70 -5.76
CA LEU A 58 -17.79 -25.61 -7.22
C LEU A 58 -18.81 -26.66 -7.67
N ASP A 59 -19.84 -26.22 -8.36
CA ASP A 59 -20.80 -27.11 -9.00
C ASP A 59 -19.99 -28.10 -9.87
N PRO A 60 -20.05 -29.42 -9.61
CA PRO A 60 -19.24 -30.41 -10.30
C PRO A 60 -19.54 -30.52 -11.81
N LEU A 61 -20.49 -29.75 -12.33
CA LEU A 61 -20.86 -29.67 -13.73
C LEU A 61 -20.21 -28.49 -14.50
N LEU A 62 -19.27 -27.77 -13.90
CA LEU A 62 -18.40 -26.76 -14.55
C LEU A 62 -16.93 -27.19 -14.57
#